data_AF-A0A5N7IMV9-F1
#
_entry.id   AF-A0A5N7IMV9-F1
#
_cell.length_a   1.000
_cell.length_b   1.000
_cell.length_c   1.000
_cell.angle_alpha   90.00
_cell.angle_beta   90.00
_cell.angle_gamma   90.00
#
_symmetry.space_group_name_H-M   'P 1'
#
loop_
_entity.id
_entity.type
_entity.pdbx_description
1 polymer ?
#
loop_
_entity_poly.entity_id
_entity_poly.type
_entity_poly.pdbx_seq_one_letter_code
_entity_poly.pdbx_strand_id
1 'polypeptide(L)'
;MIYKWEIPNIWPNKRIGMIIKGTGTDRFEFRKCELLSEDNTICPNIVFECREKFLFDVLPNSGLLLIVSKRVLDIMNNFCEGDFQQFKANIFVGEKEIEGYYLLNILNKIEILDKEKSIFTTILDTDAILNLKKAVYKYEDLLGRHIVRNADCLSHILVTEKLKEIFEKEKIKGVEFGLE
;
A
#
# COMPACT_ATOMS: atom_id res chain seq x y z
N MET A 1 1.54 12.79 -14.03
CA MET A 1 1.14 11.38 -14.31
C MET A 1 0.69 10.66 -13.03
N ILE A 2 -0.01 9.52 -13.17
CA ILE A 2 -0.32 8.57 -12.07
C ILE A 2 0.59 7.37 -12.18
N TYR A 3 1.03 6.87 -11.03
CA TYR A 3 1.82 5.66 -10.91
C TYR A 3 1.16 4.72 -9.91
N LYS A 4 1.36 3.43 -10.12
CA LYS A 4 0.94 2.42 -9.15
C LYS A 4 2.06 2.17 -8.14
N TRP A 5 1.72 2.15 -6.86
CA TRP A 5 2.64 1.73 -5.81
C TRP A 5 2.76 0.21 -5.82
N GLU A 6 3.95 -0.30 -6.10
CA GLU A 6 4.19 -1.71 -6.31
C GLU A 6 5.36 -2.25 -5.49
N ILE A 7 5.33 -3.57 -5.29
CA ILE A 7 6.50 -4.31 -4.81
C ILE A 7 7.49 -4.37 -5.97
N PRO A 8 8.78 -4.01 -5.76
CA PRO A 8 9.76 -4.04 -6.85
C PRO A 8 9.82 -5.40 -7.55
N ASN A 9 9.90 -5.41 -8.88
CA ASN A 9 9.84 -6.66 -9.67
C ASN A 9 10.95 -7.67 -9.32
N ILE A 10 12.11 -7.18 -8.88
CA ILE A 10 13.26 -8.01 -8.47
C ILE A 10 13.29 -8.32 -6.97
N TRP A 11 12.17 -8.14 -6.25
CA TRP A 11 12.12 -8.35 -4.81
C TRP A 11 12.22 -9.84 -4.45
N PRO A 12 13.20 -10.25 -3.61
CA PRO A 12 13.31 -11.66 -3.23
C PRO A 12 12.12 -12.10 -2.39
N ASN A 13 11.45 -13.19 -2.76
CA ASN A 13 10.30 -13.74 -2.03
C ASN A 13 10.58 -13.96 -0.53
N LYS A 14 11.80 -14.40 -0.18
CA LYS A 14 12.24 -14.58 1.22
C LYS A 14 12.33 -13.29 2.05
N ARG A 15 12.12 -12.13 1.43
CA ARG A 15 12.08 -10.80 2.07
C ARG A 15 10.66 -10.21 2.09
N ILE A 16 9.66 -10.99 1.67
CA ILE A 16 8.26 -10.61 1.81
C ILE A 16 7.79 -11.08 3.19
N GLY A 17 7.23 -10.18 3.97
CA GLY A 17 6.69 -10.49 5.29
C GLY A 17 5.41 -11.32 5.19
N MET A 18 5.25 -12.27 6.10
CA MET A 18 4.06 -13.12 6.16
C MET A 18 3.11 -12.62 7.25
N ILE A 19 1.88 -12.25 6.86
CA ILE A 19 0.81 -11.99 7.84
C ILE A 19 0.45 -13.29 8.54
N ILE A 20 0.42 -13.23 9.88
CA ILE A 20 -0.06 -14.33 10.71
C ILE A 20 -1.58 -14.20 10.87
N LYS A 21 -2.32 -15.17 10.34
CA LYS A 21 -3.79 -15.19 10.42
C LYS A 21 -4.25 -15.24 11.88
N GLY A 22 -5.35 -14.53 12.16
CA GLY A 22 -5.93 -14.47 13.52
C GLY A 22 -5.17 -13.56 14.48
N THR A 23 -4.16 -12.82 14.01
CA THR A 23 -3.51 -11.77 14.79
C THR A 23 -4.07 -10.42 14.36
N GLY A 24 -4.58 -9.63 15.32
CA GLY A 24 -5.11 -8.29 15.08
C GLY A 24 -6.34 -8.21 14.17
N THR A 25 -6.61 -7.01 13.70
CA THR A 25 -7.68 -6.66 12.76
C THR A 25 -7.40 -7.29 11.39
N ASP A 26 -8.45 -7.78 10.74
CA ASP A 26 -8.33 -8.39 9.42
C ASP A 26 -7.72 -7.39 8.41
N ARG A 27 -6.76 -7.86 7.61
CA ARG A 27 -6.05 -7.05 6.62
C ARG A 27 -6.99 -6.35 5.62
N PHE A 28 -8.17 -6.90 5.36
CA PHE A 28 -9.14 -6.35 4.42
C PHE A 28 -9.83 -5.10 4.96
N GLU A 29 -9.92 -4.92 6.28
CA GLU A 29 -10.46 -3.70 6.90
C GLU A 29 -9.62 -2.47 6.50
N PHE A 30 -8.29 -2.59 6.53
CA PHE A 30 -7.34 -1.54 6.12
C PHE A 30 -7.34 -1.23 4.61
N ARG A 31 -8.19 -1.90 3.83
CA ARG A 31 -8.35 -1.66 2.39
C ARG A 31 -9.67 -1.02 2.02
N LYS A 32 -10.63 -0.93 2.96
CA LYS A 32 -11.96 -0.38 2.71
C LYS A 32 -11.97 1.13 2.49
N CYS A 33 -10.89 1.81 2.91
CA CYS A 33 -10.77 3.27 2.94
C CYS A 33 -11.77 3.92 3.89
N GLU A 34 -11.82 3.39 5.10
CA GLU A 34 -12.69 3.87 6.18
C GLU A 34 -11.82 4.23 7.37
N LEU A 35 -12.26 5.21 8.15
CA LEU A 35 -11.63 5.55 9.42
C LEU A 35 -11.85 4.39 10.39
N LEU A 36 -10.77 3.85 10.94
CA LEU A 36 -10.84 2.75 11.89
C LEU A 36 -10.69 3.29 13.31
N SER A 37 -11.41 2.69 14.27
CA SER A 37 -11.33 3.06 15.68
C SER A 37 -9.96 2.71 16.24
N GLU A 38 -9.25 3.68 16.81
CA GLU A 38 -7.91 3.45 17.39
C GLU A 38 -7.96 2.46 18.57
N ASP A 39 -9.03 2.47 19.36
CA ASP A 39 -9.19 1.59 20.53
C ASP A 39 -9.39 0.11 20.15
N ASN A 40 -9.98 -0.16 18.99
CA ASN A 40 -10.36 -1.51 18.55
C ASN A 40 -9.49 -2.04 17.40
N THR A 41 -8.57 -1.22 16.89
CA THR A 41 -7.73 -1.59 15.74
C THR A 41 -6.37 -2.04 16.21
N ILE A 42 -6.06 -3.31 15.96
CA ILE A 42 -4.77 -3.91 16.31
C ILE A 42 -4.12 -4.32 15.00
N CYS A 43 -2.89 -3.86 14.74
CA CYS A 43 -2.19 -4.31 13.54
C CYS A 43 -1.93 -5.83 13.58
N PRO A 44 -2.12 -6.54 12.46
CA PRO A 44 -1.75 -7.94 12.39
C PRO A 44 -0.23 -8.11 12.52
N ASN A 45 0.20 -9.24 13.07
CA ASN A 45 1.61 -9.59 13.14
C ASN A 45 2.12 -9.93 11.75
N ILE A 46 3.27 -9.36 11.38
CA ILE A 46 3.95 -9.60 10.11
C ILE A 46 5.35 -10.11 10.41
N VAL A 47 5.62 -11.36 10.02
CA VAL A 47 6.88 -12.04 10.32
C VAL A 47 7.76 -12.09 9.07
N PHE A 48 9.00 -11.66 9.20
CA PHE A 48 10.03 -11.72 8.17
C PHE A 48 11.08 -12.79 8.52
N GLU A 49 11.39 -13.66 7.57
CA GLU A 49 12.43 -14.69 7.71
C GLU A 49 13.84 -14.16 7.37
N CYS A 50 13.91 -12.95 6.80
CA CYS A 50 15.18 -12.31 6.46
C CYS A 50 15.80 -11.59 7.67
N ARG A 51 17.09 -11.26 7.57
CA ARG A 51 17.78 -10.49 8.62
C ARG A 51 17.27 -9.04 8.64
N GLU A 52 17.22 -8.44 9.83
CA GLU A 52 16.78 -7.06 10.08
C GLU A 52 17.39 -6.02 9.12
N LYS A 53 18.68 -6.15 8.76
CA LYS A 53 19.35 -5.26 7.79
C LYS A 53 18.74 -5.23 6.38
N PHE A 54 17.82 -6.14 6.07
CA PHE A 54 17.09 -6.20 4.80
C PHE A 54 15.67 -5.64 4.90
N LEU A 55 15.24 -5.20 6.09
CA LEU A 55 14.05 -4.39 6.25
C LEU A 55 14.38 -2.98 5.74
N PHE A 56 13.65 -2.54 4.72
CA PHE A 56 13.85 -1.25 4.07
C PHE A 56 12.77 -0.25 4.53
N ASP A 57 12.65 0.87 3.83
CA ASP A 57 11.74 1.94 4.21
C ASP A 57 10.27 1.59 3.98
N VAL A 58 9.98 0.71 3.02
CA VAL A 58 8.66 0.12 2.75
C VAL A 58 8.80 -1.38 2.82
N LEU A 59 7.88 -2.07 3.50
CA LEU A 59 7.95 -3.51 3.75
C LEU A 59 6.86 -4.29 2.99
N PRO A 60 7.21 -4.89 1.84
CA PRO A 60 6.35 -5.84 1.15
C PRO A 60 5.90 -6.98 2.05
N ASN A 61 4.63 -7.33 1.98
CA ASN A 61 4.04 -8.41 2.78
C ASN A 61 2.94 -9.12 2.00
N SER A 62 2.66 -10.37 2.36
CA SER A 62 1.59 -11.20 1.77
C SER A 62 0.20 -10.60 1.95
N GLY A 63 0.08 -9.65 2.88
CA GLY A 63 -1.08 -8.85 3.18
C GLY A 63 -1.34 -7.67 2.28
N LEU A 64 -0.41 -7.28 1.40
CA LEU A 64 -0.44 -6.01 0.67
C LEU A 64 -0.81 -4.80 1.55
N LEU A 65 -0.43 -4.84 2.83
CA LEU A 65 -0.61 -3.73 3.76
C LEU A 65 0.49 -2.70 3.51
N LEU A 66 0.17 -1.41 3.64
CA LEU A 66 1.12 -0.32 3.42
C LEU A 66 1.97 -0.11 4.69
N ILE A 67 2.99 -0.95 4.84
CA ILE A 67 3.91 -0.90 5.98
C ILE A 67 5.11 -0.04 5.62
N VAL A 68 5.34 1.01 6.40
CA VAL A 68 6.37 2.01 6.12
C VAL A 68 7.18 2.33 7.37
N SER A 69 8.44 2.70 7.18
CA SER A 69 9.31 3.20 8.25
C SER A 69 8.86 4.59 8.73
N LYS A 70 9.36 5.01 9.89
CA LYS A 70 9.18 6.39 10.40
C LYS A 70 9.58 7.46 9.38
N ARG A 71 10.68 7.25 8.65
CA ARG A 71 11.16 8.20 7.61
C ARG A 71 10.13 8.40 6.50
N VAL A 72 9.53 7.31 6.01
CA VAL A 72 8.45 7.41 5.01
C VAL A 72 7.21 8.01 5.62
N LEU A 73 6.85 7.65 6.86
CA LEU A 73 5.72 8.23 7.54
C LEU A 73 5.83 9.76 7.66
N ASP A 74 7.02 10.29 7.95
CA ASP A 74 7.25 11.73 8.00
C ASP A 74 7.06 12.41 6.64
N ILE A 75 7.48 11.78 5.55
CA ILE A 75 7.18 12.24 4.19
C ILE A 75 5.66 12.24 3.96
N MET A 76 4.98 11.14 4.31
CA MET A 76 3.54 11.02 4.12
C MET A 76 2.77 12.07 4.92
N ASN A 77 3.15 12.36 6.17
CA ASN A 77 2.55 13.43 6.97
C ASN A 77 2.73 14.82 6.34
N ASN A 78 3.86 15.09 5.69
CA ASN A 78 4.12 16.39 5.08
C ASN A 78 3.36 16.63 3.76
N PHE A 79 3.07 15.57 3.00
CA PHE A 79 2.52 15.69 1.64
C PHE A 79 1.13 15.09 1.47
N CYS A 80 0.71 14.19 2.35
CA CYS A 80 -0.55 13.47 2.26
C CYS A 80 -1.34 13.55 3.58
N GLU A 81 -1.19 14.66 4.33
CA GLU A 81 -1.90 14.87 5.58
C GLU A 81 -3.41 14.72 5.37
N GLY A 82 -4.07 13.94 6.23
CA GLY A 82 -5.51 13.68 6.14
C GLY A 82 -5.93 12.63 5.10
N ASP A 83 -5.03 12.17 4.23
CA ASP A 83 -5.33 11.10 3.25
C ASP A 83 -5.18 9.68 3.82
N PHE A 84 -4.62 9.55 5.02
CA PHE A 84 -4.40 8.27 5.69
C PHE A 84 -4.52 8.37 7.21
N GLN A 85 -4.76 7.22 7.85
CA GLN A 85 -4.60 6.98 9.28
C GLN A 85 -3.37 6.09 9.50
N GLN A 86 -2.65 6.29 10.60
CA GLN A 86 -1.45 5.53 10.93
C GLN A 86 -1.63 4.67 12.18
N PHE A 87 -0.98 3.52 12.21
CA PHE A 87 -0.93 2.61 13.37
C PHE A 87 0.49 2.11 13.58
N LYS A 88 0.92 1.84 14.82
CA LYS A 88 2.20 1.15 15.07
C LYS A 88 2.10 -0.26 14.46
N ALA A 89 3.05 -0.63 13.60
CA ALA A 89 3.04 -1.94 12.98
C ALA A 89 3.69 -3.00 13.88
N ASN A 90 3.12 -4.21 13.86
CA ASN A 90 3.62 -5.37 14.60
C ASN A 90 4.55 -6.20 13.71
N ILE A 91 5.81 -5.76 13.58
CA ILE A 91 6.82 -6.37 12.69
C ILE A 91 7.76 -7.26 13.48
N PHE A 92 8.02 -8.47 12.97
CA PHE A 92 8.90 -9.43 13.62
C PHE A 92 9.95 -9.98 12.66
N VAL A 93 11.16 -10.22 13.17
CA VAL A 93 12.20 -11.02 12.51
C VAL A 93 12.47 -12.23 13.39
N GLY A 94 11.98 -13.41 12.96
CA GLY A 94 11.84 -14.55 13.87
C GLY A 94 10.91 -14.17 15.03
N GLU A 95 11.42 -14.25 16.27
CA GLU A 95 10.68 -13.88 17.49
C GLU A 95 10.94 -12.43 17.95
N LYS A 96 11.90 -11.74 17.34
CA LYS A 96 12.26 -10.37 17.73
C LYS A 96 11.28 -9.36 17.12
N GLU A 97 10.63 -8.57 17.96
CA GLU A 97 9.86 -7.39 17.51
C GLU A 97 10.81 -6.30 16.98
N ILE A 98 10.44 -5.71 15.84
CA ILE A 98 11.16 -4.62 15.19
C ILE A 98 10.31 -3.36 15.24
N GLU A 99 10.82 -2.36 15.94
CA GLU A 99 10.16 -1.06 16.08
C GLU A 99 10.43 -0.10 14.90
N GLY A 100 9.76 1.05 14.90
CA GLY A 100 9.99 2.12 13.92
C GLY A 100 9.23 1.95 12.60
N TYR A 101 8.32 0.98 12.52
CA TYR A 101 7.43 0.75 11.39
C TYR A 101 5.98 1.04 11.73
N TYR A 102 5.22 1.47 10.73
CA TYR A 102 3.84 1.90 10.84
C TYR A 102 3.03 1.33 9.68
N LEU A 103 1.77 1.00 9.97
CA LEU A 103 0.78 0.65 8.96
C LEU A 103 0.00 1.91 8.59
N LEU A 104 -0.08 2.20 7.30
CA LEU A 104 -0.91 3.27 6.77
C LEU A 104 -2.23 2.71 6.21
N ASN A 105 -3.33 3.19 6.76
CA ASN A 105 -4.68 2.97 6.27
C ASN A 105 -5.08 4.18 5.40
N ILE A 106 -5.05 4.03 4.08
CA ILE A 106 -5.49 5.09 3.16
C ILE A 106 -7.00 5.30 3.32
N LEU A 107 -7.43 6.55 3.46
CA LEU A 107 -8.83 6.92 3.74
C LEU A 107 -9.63 7.27 2.47
N ASN A 108 -8.97 7.38 1.32
CA ASN A 108 -9.61 7.76 0.06
C ASN A 108 -9.48 6.67 -1.00
N LYS A 109 -10.61 6.33 -1.63
CA LYS A 109 -10.68 5.53 -2.85
C LYS A 109 -11.43 6.29 -3.94
N ILE A 110 -10.99 6.16 -5.18
CA ILE A 110 -11.56 6.86 -6.33
C ILE A 110 -11.77 5.89 -7.48
N GLU A 111 -12.91 5.99 -8.15
CA GLU A 111 -13.19 5.34 -9.44
C GLU A 111 -12.44 6.11 -10.53
N ILE A 112 -11.20 5.71 -10.78
CA ILE A 112 -10.28 6.44 -11.66
C ILE A 112 -9.92 5.65 -12.93
N LEU A 113 -10.37 4.40 -13.02
CA LEU A 113 -10.12 3.55 -14.18
C LEU A 113 -11.00 3.99 -15.37
N ASP A 114 -10.37 4.34 -16.49
CA ASP A 114 -11.05 4.49 -17.77
C ASP A 114 -11.39 3.10 -18.32
N LYS A 115 -12.58 2.59 -17.93
CA LYS A 115 -13.05 1.25 -18.32
C LYS A 115 -13.18 1.06 -19.83
N GLU A 116 -13.36 2.14 -20.61
CA GLU A 116 -13.45 2.08 -22.07
C GLU A 116 -12.09 1.88 -22.73
N LYS A 117 -11.02 2.41 -22.11
CA LYS A 117 -9.64 2.32 -22.65
C LYS A 117 -8.78 1.27 -21.96
N SER A 118 -9.25 0.71 -20.85
CA SER A 118 -8.59 -0.33 -20.07
C SER A 118 -8.93 -1.73 -20.59
N ILE A 119 -8.04 -2.69 -20.36
CA ILE A 119 -8.24 -4.10 -20.70
C ILE A 119 -8.22 -4.90 -19.41
N PHE A 120 -9.36 -5.48 -19.06
CA PHE A 120 -9.51 -6.30 -17.85
C PHE A 120 -10.45 -7.48 -18.08
N THR A 121 -10.41 -8.43 -17.17
CA THR A 121 -11.39 -9.52 -17.06
C THR A 121 -12.11 -9.41 -15.72
N THR A 122 -13.38 -9.78 -15.67
CA THR A 122 -14.16 -9.82 -14.44
C THR A 122 -14.27 -11.24 -13.89
N ILE A 123 -14.66 -11.35 -12.62
CA ILE A 123 -15.10 -12.63 -12.05
C ILE A 123 -16.43 -13.01 -12.71
N LEU A 124 -16.59 -14.29 -13.05
CA LEU A 124 -17.82 -14.81 -13.67
C LEU A 124 -19.06 -14.35 -12.89
N ASP A 125 -20.05 -13.83 -13.61
CA ASP A 125 -21.32 -13.32 -13.08
C ASP A 125 -21.22 -12.12 -12.13
N THR A 126 -20.10 -11.37 -12.17
CA THR A 126 -19.95 -10.12 -11.41
C THR A 126 -19.25 -9.03 -12.24
N ASP A 127 -19.37 -7.78 -11.80
CA ASP A 127 -18.59 -6.64 -12.34
C ASP A 127 -17.22 -6.47 -11.67
N ALA A 128 -16.86 -7.36 -10.73
CA ALA A 128 -15.60 -7.25 -10.00
C ALA A 128 -14.41 -7.62 -10.91
N ILE A 129 -13.42 -6.73 -11.00
CA ILE A 129 -12.22 -6.95 -11.80
C ILE A 129 -11.40 -8.10 -11.19
N LEU A 130 -11.24 -9.17 -11.97
CA LEU A 130 -10.38 -10.32 -11.65
C LEU A 130 -8.92 -10.05 -12.03
N ASN A 131 -8.69 -9.48 -13.21
CA ASN A 131 -7.35 -9.21 -13.71
C ASN A 131 -7.35 -7.95 -14.57
N LEU A 132 -6.39 -7.05 -14.32
CA LEU A 132 -6.20 -5.81 -15.07
C LEU A 132 -4.94 -5.97 -15.94
N LYS A 133 -5.14 -6.24 -17.23
CA LYS A 133 -4.03 -6.45 -18.19
C LYS A 133 -3.41 -5.14 -18.66
N LYS A 134 -4.25 -4.10 -18.75
CA LYS A 134 -3.86 -2.73 -19.07
C LYS A 134 -4.80 -1.79 -18.34
N ALA A 135 -4.26 -0.84 -17.59
CA ALA A 135 -5.04 0.20 -16.97
C ALA A 135 -4.80 1.53 -17.68
N VAL A 136 -5.86 2.28 -17.88
CA VAL A 136 -5.77 3.70 -18.24
C VAL A 136 -6.47 4.46 -17.12
N TYR A 137 -5.76 5.39 -16.50
CA TYR A 137 -6.27 6.18 -15.38
C TYR A 137 -6.62 7.60 -15.81
N LYS A 138 -7.76 8.12 -15.36
CA LYS A 138 -8.21 9.50 -15.59
C LYS A 138 -7.55 10.43 -14.57
N TYR A 139 -6.47 11.11 -14.97
CA TYR A 139 -5.63 11.88 -14.04
C TYR A 139 -6.37 13.00 -13.32
N GLU A 140 -7.28 13.65 -14.03
CA GLU A 140 -8.16 14.72 -13.55
C GLU A 140 -8.99 14.34 -12.31
N ASP A 141 -9.23 13.05 -12.10
CA ASP A 141 -10.08 12.54 -11.01
C ASP A 141 -9.33 12.37 -9.67
N LEU A 142 -8.03 12.67 -9.59
CA LEU A 142 -7.26 12.61 -8.33
C LEU A 142 -7.68 13.65 -7.29
N LEU A 143 -8.45 14.67 -7.69
CA LEU A 143 -9.00 15.70 -6.80
C LEU A 143 -7.97 16.33 -5.84
N GLY A 144 -6.75 16.57 -6.33
CA GLY A 144 -5.66 17.18 -5.56
C GLY A 144 -4.95 16.26 -4.55
N ARG A 145 -5.32 14.98 -4.46
CA ARG A 145 -4.70 14.01 -3.54
C ARG A 145 -3.42 13.41 -4.13
N HIS A 146 -2.47 13.11 -3.26
CA HIS A 146 -1.18 12.55 -3.66
C HIS A 146 -1.12 11.02 -3.62
N ILE A 147 -2.03 10.39 -2.85
CA ILE A 147 -2.17 8.94 -2.71
C ILE A 147 -3.66 8.58 -2.58
N VAL A 148 -4.09 7.55 -3.31
CA VAL A 148 -5.47 7.03 -3.25
C VAL A 148 -5.48 5.52 -3.49
N ARG A 149 -6.54 4.82 -3.09
CA ARG A 149 -6.83 3.47 -3.61
C ARG A 149 -7.69 3.55 -4.87
N ASN A 150 -7.48 2.62 -5.80
CA ASN A 150 -8.39 2.43 -6.92
C ASN A 150 -9.66 1.72 -6.41
N ALA A 151 -10.84 2.35 -6.58
CA ALA A 151 -12.12 1.78 -6.16
C ALA A 151 -12.46 0.48 -6.92
N ASP A 152 -12.05 0.35 -8.18
CA ASP A 152 -12.27 -0.85 -9.00
C ASP A 152 -11.32 -2.00 -8.64
N CYS A 153 -10.20 -1.70 -7.97
CA CYS A 153 -9.22 -2.68 -7.54
C CYS A 153 -8.55 -2.24 -6.23
N LEU A 154 -9.14 -2.59 -5.08
CA LEU A 154 -8.71 -2.09 -3.76
C LEU A 154 -7.28 -2.48 -3.37
N SER A 155 -6.67 -3.48 -4.02
CA SER A 155 -5.25 -3.80 -3.88
C SER A 155 -4.33 -2.79 -4.56
N HIS A 156 -4.82 -1.98 -5.50
CA HIS A 156 -4.04 -0.98 -6.20
C HIS A 156 -4.06 0.33 -5.42
N ILE A 157 -2.87 0.77 -5.07
CA ILE A 157 -2.61 2.09 -4.51
C ILE A 157 -1.99 2.92 -5.63
N LEU A 158 -2.52 4.10 -5.85
CA LEU A 158 -2.11 5.02 -6.89
C LEU A 158 -1.51 6.26 -6.25
N VAL A 159 -0.45 6.78 -6.87
CA VAL A 159 0.25 7.97 -6.42
C VAL A 159 0.48 8.94 -7.57
N THR A 160 0.57 10.22 -7.21
CA THR A 160 0.98 11.26 -8.15
C THR A 160 2.49 11.20 -8.45
N GLU A 161 2.86 11.73 -9.61
CA GLU A 161 4.25 11.99 -10.00
C GLU A 161 5.06 12.74 -8.93
N LYS A 162 4.48 13.78 -8.33
CA LYS A 162 5.13 14.54 -7.25
C LYS A 162 5.54 13.65 -6.07
N LEU A 163 4.67 12.75 -5.62
CA LEU A 163 4.98 11.85 -4.51
C LEU A 163 6.09 10.85 -4.90
N LYS A 164 6.03 10.31 -6.12
CA LYS A 164 7.09 9.47 -6.68
C LYS A 164 8.44 10.19 -6.68
N GLU A 165 8.50 11.41 -7.20
CA GLU A 165 9.73 12.20 -7.29
C GLU A 165 10.34 12.46 -5.91
N ILE A 166 9.50 12.73 -4.89
CA ILE A 166 9.95 12.87 -3.50
C ILE A 166 10.58 11.57 -3.02
N PHE A 167 9.93 10.42 -3.24
CA PHE A 167 10.46 9.12 -2.83
C PHE A 167 11.78 8.78 -3.52
N GLU A 168 11.92 9.10 -4.80
CA GLU A 168 13.15 8.91 -5.57
C GLU A 168 14.28 9.83 -5.08
N LYS A 169 13.98 11.11 -4.87
CA LYS A 169 14.94 12.09 -4.33
C LYS A 169 15.45 11.69 -2.96
N GLU A 170 14.54 11.25 -2.08
CA GLU A 170 14.86 10.77 -0.74
C GLU A 170 15.44 9.35 -0.74
N LYS A 171 15.56 8.69 -1.90
CA LYS A 171 16.11 7.34 -2.08
C LYS A 171 15.41 6.30 -1.19
N ILE A 172 14.08 6.38 -1.11
CA ILE A 172 13.24 5.45 -0.38
C ILE A 172 13.35 4.06 -1.01
N LYS A 173 13.53 3.02 -0.19
CA LYS A 173 13.69 1.63 -0.65
C LYS A 173 12.48 0.76 -0.27
N GLY A 174 12.21 -0.26 -1.08
CA GLY A 174 11.15 -1.23 -0.81
C GLY A 174 9.83 -0.98 -1.56
N VAL A 175 9.84 -0.03 -2.48
CA VAL A 175 8.71 0.32 -3.35
C VAL A 175 9.23 0.60 -4.76
N GLU A 176 8.42 0.28 -5.75
CA GLU A 176 8.57 0.70 -7.14
C GLU A 176 7.29 1.42 -7.59
N PHE A 177 7.43 2.32 -8.55
CA PHE A 177 6.32 3.09 -9.10
C PHE A 177 6.12 2.72 -10.58
N GLY A 178 5.21 1.77 -10.81
CA GLY A 178 4.90 1.25 -12.14
C GLY A 178 4.08 2.23 -12.97
N LEU A 179 4.44 2.34 -14.25
CA LEU A 179 3.57 2.89 -15.30
C LEU A 179 2.73 1.74 -15.84
N GLU A 180 1.40 1.87 -15.80
CA GLU A 180 0.47 0.93 -16.46
C GLU A 180 0.03 1.47 -17.84
#